data_AF-A0A176K0E2-F1
#
_entry.id   AF-A0A176K0E2-F1
#
_cell.length_a   1.000
_cell.length_b   1.000
_cell.length_c   1.000
_cell.angle_alpha   90.00
_cell.angle_beta   90.00
_cell.angle_gamma   90.00
#
_symmetry.space_group_name_H-M   'P 1'
#
loop_
_entity.id
_entity.type
_entity.pdbx_description
1 polymer ?
#
loop_
_entity_poly.entity_id
_entity_poly.type
_entity_poly.pdbx_seq_one_letter_code
_entity_poly.pdbx_strand_id
1 'polypeptide(L)'
;MDCYLSLIANAKFKTNIKRSIFIGHAVHCTTEHEAKEFIKEISRQYKDATHNCWAYKVNEKGIKFNFSDAGEPHGSAGRPIFSAIESMNMVDVAIVVTRYFGGVKLGVRGLIDAYRFTAQSTLETAEKGRYCPGIKFSAEIDYGAWNDFTRRYKEGTDFNIAQIDYGASIKVLLTSKADKFDSLTKFFLERRIPIEKRENITFIEKL
;
A
#
# COMPACT_ATOMS: atom_id res chain seq x y z
N MET A 1 -9.71 14.09 -3.09
CA MET A 1 -9.50 12.82 -2.37
C MET A 1 -8.39 13.08 -1.38
N ASP A 2 -8.59 12.84 -0.09
CA ASP A 2 -7.50 13.03 0.87
C ASP A 2 -6.47 11.91 0.76
N CYS A 3 -5.29 12.14 1.32
CA CYS A 3 -4.27 11.10 1.37
C CYS A 3 -4.76 9.89 2.17
N TYR A 4 -4.48 8.68 1.70
CA TYR A 4 -4.80 7.43 2.40
C TYR A 4 -3.59 6.51 2.50
N LEU A 5 -3.62 5.58 3.45
CA LEU A 5 -2.54 4.62 3.66
C LEU A 5 -2.82 3.33 2.90
N SER A 6 -1.83 2.83 2.16
CA SER A 6 -1.89 1.53 1.51
C SER A 6 -0.50 0.87 1.41
N LEU A 7 -0.46 -0.31 0.82
CA LEU A 7 0.76 -1.07 0.55
C LEU A 7 1.44 -0.57 -0.72
N ILE A 8 2.77 -0.46 -0.71
CA ILE A 8 3.56 -0.20 -1.93
C ILE A 8 3.90 -1.50 -2.64
N ALA A 9 4.17 -2.56 -1.87
CA ALA A 9 4.55 -3.87 -2.39
C ALA A 9 3.76 -4.97 -1.67
N ASN A 10 3.70 -6.14 -2.30
CA ASN A 10 3.09 -7.32 -1.71
C ASN A 10 3.85 -7.71 -0.43
N ALA A 11 3.10 -8.11 0.60
CA ALA A 11 3.64 -8.47 1.89
C ALA A 11 3.31 -9.92 2.24
N LYS A 12 4.22 -10.55 2.99
CA LYS A 12 4.05 -11.91 3.50
C LYS A 12 4.60 -12.02 4.91
N PHE A 13 3.84 -12.63 5.80
CA PHE A 13 4.27 -12.95 7.16
C PHE A 13 3.86 -14.36 7.53
N LYS A 14 4.73 -15.10 8.24
CA LYS A 14 4.46 -16.47 8.69
C LYS A 14 4.72 -16.59 10.18
N THR A 15 3.80 -17.24 10.89
CA THR A 15 3.95 -17.54 12.31
C THR A 15 3.42 -18.94 12.66
N ASN A 16 3.88 -19.47 13.78
CA ASN A 16 3.44 -20.74 14.36
C ASN A 16 2.75 -20.47 15.69
N ILE A 17 1.47 -20.85 15.81
CA ILE A 17 0.68 -20.65 17.03
C ILE A 17 0.06 -21.99 17.41
N LYS A 18 0.47 -22.53 18.57
CA LYS A 18 0.03 -23.84 19.08
C LYS A 18 0.06 -24.93 17.99
N ARG A 19 1.23 -25.09 17.36
CA ARG A 19 1.51 -26.02 16.23
C ARG A 19 0.77 -25.74 14.92
N SER A 20 -0.21 -24.84 14.90
CA SER A 20 -0.84 -24.39 13.65
C SER A 20 0.05 -23.36 12.96
N ILE A 21 0.22 -23.48 11.65
CA ILE A 21 0.94 -22.50 10.83
C ILE A 21 -0.06 -21.49 10.30
N PHE A 22 0.25 -20.20 10.43
CA PHE A 22 -0.50 -19.10 9.84
C PHE A 22 0.42 -18.33 8.88
N ILE A 23 -0.08 -18.04 7.69
CA ILE A 23 0.65 -17.31 6.65
C ILE A 23 -0.25 -16.20 6.14
N GLY A 24 0.09 -14.95 6.43
CA GLY A 24 -0.58 -13.79 5.89
C GLY A 24 0.05 -13.36 4.58
N HIS A 25 -0.79 -13.01 3.60
CA HIS A 25 -0.45 -12.45 2.31
C HIS A 25 -1.27 -11.19 2.10
N ALA A 26 -0.65 -10.06 1.80
CA ALA A 26 -1.37 -8.81 1.54
C ALA A 26 -0.90 -8.12 0.25
N VAL A 27 -1.83 -7.43 -0.41
CA VAL A 27 -1.60 -6.73 -1.69
C VAL A 27 -2.33 -5.39 -1.69
N HIS A 28 -1.77 -4.43 -2.44
CA HIS A 28 -2.50 -3.23 -2.85
C HIS A 28 -3.48 -3.57 -3.96
N CYS A 29 -4.76 -3.23 -3.79
CA CYS A 29 -5.79 -3.44 -4.80
C CYS A 29 -6.85 -2.34 -4.71
N THR A 30 -7.22 -1.75 -5.84
CA THR A 30 -8.10 -0.58 -5.92
C THR A 30 -9.55 -0.96 -6.25
N THR A 31 -9.79 -2.20 -6.68
CA THR A 31 -11.12 -2.70 -7.05
C THR A 31 -11.48 -3.99 -6.32
N GLU A 32 -12.79 -4.27 -6.20
CA GLU A 32 -13.23 -5.57 -5.67
C GLU A 32 -12.80 -6.74 -6.55
N HIS A 33 -12.67 -6.48 -7.85
CA HIS A 33 -12.24 -7.50 -8.81
C HIS A 33 -10.78 -7.91 -8.54
N GLU A 34 -9.87 -6.94 -8.44
CA GLU A 34 -8.46 -7.19 -8.09
C GLU A 34 -8.33 -7.92 -6.75
N ALA A 35 -9.07 -7.49 -5.73
CA ALA A 35 -9.09 -8.16 -4.43
C ALA A 35 -9.53 -9.63 -4.55
N LYS A 36 -10.61 -9.90 -5.31
CA LYS A 36 -11.14 -11.26 -5.52
C LYS A 36 -10.18 -12.14 -6.34
N GLU A 37 -9.51 -11.60 -7.35
CA GLU A 37 -8.52 -12.33 -8.13
C GLU A 37 -7.30 -12.71 -7.27
N PHE A 38 -6.80 -11.78 -6.44
CA PHE A 38 -5.75 -12.08 -5.47
C PHE A 38 -6.17 -13.16 -4.47
N ILE A 39 -7.38 -13.08 -3.92
CA ILE A 39 -7.91 -14.09 -2.99
C ILE A 39 -7.95 -15.47 -3.65
N LYS A 40 -8.41 -15.56 -4.91
CA LYS A 40 -8.41 -16.81 -5.69
C LYS A 40 -7.00 -17.31 -5.95
N GLU A 41 -6.06 -16.42 -6.29
CA GLU A 41 -4.66 -16.76 -6.53
C GLU A 41 -4.04 -17.42 -5.30
N ILE A 42 -4.12 -16.77 -4.14
CA ILE A 42 -3.57 -17.30 -2.89
C ILE A 42 -4.29 -18.59 -2.48
N SER A 43 -5.62 -18.64 -2.61
CA SER A 43 -6.39 -19.86 -2.30
C SER A 43 -6.02 -21.03 -3.19
N ARG A 44 -5.67 -20.79 -4.47
CA ARG A 44 -5.18 -21.80 -5.40
C ARG A 44 -3.75 -22.23 -5.06
N GLN A 45 -2.89 -21.28 -4.69
CA GLN A 45 -1.51 -21.53 -4.28
C GLN A 45 -1.46 -22.42 -3.02
N TYR A 46 -2.36 -22.18 -2.06
CA TYR A 46 -2.46 -22.93 -0.80
C TYR A 46 -3.76 -23.74 -0.73
N LYS A 47 -4.06 -24.49 -1.80
CA LYS A 47 -5.26 -25.32 -1.91
C LYS A 47 -5.32 -26.47 -0.90
N ASP A 48 -4.18 -26.85 -0.33
CA ASP A 48 -4.00 -27.90 0.66
C ASP A 48 -4.09 -27.38 2.10
N ALA A 49 -4.22 -26.06 2.29
CA ALA A 49 -4.43 -25.46 3.59
C ALA A 49 -5.78 -25.84 4.18
N THR A 50 -5.87 -25.80 5.52
CA THR A 50 -7.13 -26.06 6.23
C THR A 50 -8.15 -24.96 5.94
N HIS A 51 -7.72 -23.69 5.99
CA HIS A 51 -8.56 -22.53 5.68
C HIS A 51 -7.74 -21.43 5.01
N ASN A 52 -8.37 -20.69 4.09
CA ASN A 52 -7.84 -19.47 3.48
C ASN A 52 -8.81 -18.32 3.78
N CYS A 53 -8.74 -17.79 4.99
CA CYS A 53 -9.62 -16.70 5.45
C CYS A 53 -9.12 -15.38 4.91
N TRP A 54 -9.99 -14.40 4.70
CA TRP A 54 -9.59 -13.17 4.02
C TRP A 54 -10.42 -11.95 4.41
N ALA A 55 -9.88 -10.77 4.15
CA ALA A 55 -10.60 -9.51 4.18
C ALA A 55 -10.03 -8.55 3.12
N TYR A 56 -10.85 -7.63 2.63
CA TYR A 56 -10.40 -6.50 1.81
C TYR A 56 -11.17 -5.22 2.14
N LYS A 57 -10.54 -4.08 1.82
CA LYS A 57 -11.14 -2.76 1.85
C LYS A 57 -10.59 -1.96 0.67
N VAL A 58 -11.46 -1.55 -0.25
CA VAL A 58 -11.09 -0.86 -1.50
C VAL A 58 -11.95 0.38 -1.70
N ASN A 59 -11.43 1.40 -2.37
CA ASN A 59 -12.13 2.64 -2.68
C ASN A 59 -12.58 2.71 -4.14
N GLU A 60 -13.40 1.75 -4.55
CA GLU A 60 -13.94 1.66 -5.91
C GLU A 60 -15.23 2.50 -6.03
N LYS A 61 -15.07 3.80 -6.32
CA LYS A 61 -16.19 4.78 -6.34
C LYS A 61 -16.92 4.88 -5.00
N GLY A 62 -16.17 4.75 -3.90
CA GLY A 62 -16.67 4.65 -2.54
C GLY A 62 -16.04 3.48 -1.80
N ILE A 63 -16.09 3.53 -0.46
CA ILE A 63 -15.53 2.46 0.36
C ILE A 63 -16.38 1.20 0.23
N LYS A 64 -15.74 0.13 -0.24
CA LYS A 64 -16.29 -1.23 -0.27
C LYS A 64 -15.38 -2.14 0.53
N PHE A 65 -15.98 -3.04 1.30
CA PHE A 65 -15.23 -4.01 2.09
C PHE A 65 -15.99 -5.31 2.20
N ASN A 66 -15.26 -6.39 2.38
CA ASN A 66 -15.83 -7.69 2.69
C ASN A 66 -14.79 -8.56 3.40
N PHE A 67 -15.25 -9.63 4.06
CA PHE A 67 -14.39 -10.59 4.73
C PHE A 67 -15.05 -11.96 4.81
N SER A 68 -14.25 -13.01 4.98
CA SER A 68 -14.75 -14.38 5.09
C SER A 68 -13.94 -15.21 6.06
N ASP A 69 -14.66 -16.03 6.84
CA ASP A 69 -14.08 -17.04 7.72
C ASP A 69 -13.64 -18.30 6.95
N ALA A 70 -14.00 -18.46 5.67
CA ALA A 70 -13.54 -19.57 4.81
C ALA A 70 -13.62 -20.98 5.44
N GLY A 71 -14.69 -21.24 6.20
CA GLY A 71 -14.94 -22.51 6.89
C GLY A 71 -14.46 -22.57 8.35
N GLU A 72 -13.74 -21.56 8.84
CA GLU A 72 -13.53 -21.39 10.28
C GLU A 72 -14.87 -21.10 11.01
N PRO A 73 -14.93 -21.30 12.34
CA PRO A 73 -16.07 -20.87 13.13
C PRO A 73 -16.46 -19.41 12.85
N HIS A 74 -17.77 -19.16 12.80
CA HIS A 74 -18.30 -17.84 12.45
C HIS A 74 -17.72 -16.72 13.31
N GLY A 75 -17.23 -15.67 12.66
CA GLY A 75 -16.65 -14.48 13.28
C GLY A 75 -15.23 -14.67 13.83
N SER A 76 -14.61 -15.84 13.65
CA SER A 76 -13.31 -16.14 14.26
C SER A 76 -12.09 -15.79 13.41
N ALA A 77 -12.26 -15.46 12.13
CA ALA A 77 -11.15 -15.20 11.22
C ALA A 77 -11.34 -13.94 10.36
N GLY A 78 -12.36 -13.89 9.50
CA GLY A 78 -12.56 -12.80 8.54
C GLY A 78 -12.70 -11.42 9.21
N ARG A 79 -13.53 -11.33 10.26
CA ARG A 79 -13.71 -10.08 11.02
C ARG A 79 -12.44 -9.65 11.78
N PRO A 80 -11.71 -10.55 12.46
CA PRO A 80 -10.38 -10.24 13.01
C PRO A 80 -9.36 -9.72 11.99
N ILE A 81 -9.30 -10.33 10.80
CA ILE A 81 -8.43 -9.88 9.70
C ILE A 81 -8.84 -8.48 9.24
N PHE A 82 -10.14 -8.24 9.02
CA PHE A 82 -10.64 -6.92 8.64
C PHE A 82 -10.35 -5.84 9.69
N SER A 83 -10.48 -6.19 10.97
CA SER A 83 -10.17 -5.28 12.08
C SER A 83 -8.70 -4.83 12.07
N ALA A 84 -7.77 -5.66 11.56
CA ALA A 84 -6.37 -5.27 11.40
C ALA A 84 -6.21 -4.13 10.36
N ILE A 85 -6.88 -4.25 9.20
CA ILE A 85 -6.93 -3.19 8.17
C ILE A 85 -7.48 -1.90 8.78
N GLU A 86 -8.61 -1.99 9.51
CA GLU A 86 -9.25 -0.84 10.14
C GLU A 86 -8.36 -0.17 11.19
N SER A 87 -7.69 -0.98 12.04
CA SER A 87 -6.82 -0.45 13.10
C SER A 87 -5.64 0.37 12.57
N MET A 88 -5.21 0.09 11.33
CA MET A 88 -4.12 0.83 10.66
C MET A 88 -4.65 1.92 9.73
N ASN A 89 -5.97 2.17 9.67
CA ASN A 89 -6.61 3.11 8.75
C ASN A 89 -6.23 2.90 7.27
N MET A 90 -6.00 1.65 6.87
CA MET A 90 -5.61 1.32 5.50
C MET A 90 -6.81 1.21 4.57
N VAL A 91 -6.59 1.53 3.30
CA VAL A 91 -7.56 1.40 2.18
C VAL A 91 -6.80 0.89 0.96
N ASP A 92 -7.54 0.32 0.00
CA ASP A 92 -7.00 -0.36 -1.19
C ASP A 92 -6.06 -1.52 -0.83
N VAL A 93 -6.53 -2.37 0.09
CA VAL A 93 -5.77 -3.52 0.57
C VAL A 93 -6.66 -4.75 0.61
N ALA A 94 -6.10 -5.87 0.17
CA ALA A 94 -6.63 -7.21 0.43
C ALA A 94 -5.60 -8.03 1.20
N ILE A 95 -6.09 -8.88 2.10
CA ILE A 95 -5.26 -9.81 2.87
C ILE A 95 -5.93 -11.18 2.96
N VAL A 96 -5.12 -12.22 2.75
CA VAL A 96 -5.49 -13.62 2.95
C VAL A 96 -4.61 -14.18 4.05
N VAL A 97 -5.21 -14.82 5.05
CA VAL A 97 -4.50 -15.59 6.07
C VAL A 97 -4.78 -17.07 5.86
N THR A 98 -3.77 -17.75 5.36
CA THR A 98 -3.74 -19.21 5.17
C THR A 98 -3.40 -19.89 6.48
N ARG A 99 -4.20 -20.89 6.87
CA ARG A 99 -3.97 -21.70 8.07
C ARG A 99 -3.79 -23.16 7.73
N TYR A 100 -2.74 -23.77 8.30
CA TYR A 100 -2.59 -25.22 8.41
C TYR A 100 -2.81 -25.65 9.85
N PHE A 101 -3.80 -26.52 10.09
CA PHE A 101 -4.11 -27.01 11.43
C PHE A 101 -3.00 -27.92 11.98
N GLY A 102 -2.55 -27.63 13.20
CA GLY A 102 -1.44 -28.33 13.85
C GLY A 102 -1.81 -29.44 14.84
N GLY A 103 -3.06 -29.93 14.81
CA GLY A 103 -3.54 -30.96 15.74
C GLY A 103 -3.99 -30.46 17.12
N VAL A 104 -3.76 -29.19 17.46
CA VAL A 104 -4.20 -28.58 18.73
C VAL A 104 -5.27 -27.53 18.47
N LYS A 105 -6.45 -27.71 19.07
CA LYS A 105 -7.56 -26.75 18.96
C LYS A 105 -7.21 -25.45 19.70
N LEU A 106 -7.36 -24.31 19.02
CA LEU A 106 -7.14 -22.98 19.60
C LEU A 106 -8.37 -22.46 20.38
N GLY A 107 -9.55 -23.00 20.09
CA GLY A 107 -10.84 -22.41 20.52
C GLY A 107 -11.14 -21.10 19.78
N VAL A 108 -12.39 -20.63 19.82
CA VAL A 108 -12.84 -19.44 19.06
C VAL A 108 -12.00 -18.20 19.40
N ARG A 109 -11.77 -17.94 20.70
CA ARG A 109 -10.95 -16.80 21.14
C ARG A 109 -9.50 -16.90 20.65
N GLY A 110 -8.90 -18.08 20.71
CA GLY A 110 -7.54 -18.29 20.21
C GLY A 110 -7.42 -18.12 18.70
N LEU A 111 -8.48 -18.45 17.93
CA LEU A 111 -8.53 -18.17 16.49
C LEU A 111 -8.60 -16.67 16.22
N ILE A 112 -9.48 -15.95 16.92
CA ILE A 112 -9.60 -14.50 16.81
C ILE A 112 -8.25 -13.83 17.02
N ASP A 113 -7.55 -14.21 18.09
CA ASP A 113 -6.24 -13.65 18.42
C ASP A 113 -5.19 -14.01 17.35
N ALA A 114 -5.16 -15.26 16.88
CA ALA A 114 -4.20 -15.74 15.88
C ALA A 114 -4.38 -15.07 14.50
N TYR A 115 -5.63 -14.94 14.03
CA TYR A 115 -5.94 -14.30 12.76
C TYR A 115 -5.67 -12.80 12.79
N ARG A 116 -6.08 -12.11 13.88
CA ARG A 116 -5.77 -10.70 14.06
C ARG A 116 -4.27 -10.46 14.10
N PHE A 117 -3.54 -11.21 14.93
CA PHE A 117 -2.08 -11.08 15.06
C PHE A 117 -1.38 -11.27 13.72
N THR A 118 -1.70 -12.37 13.01
CA THR A 118 -1.07 -12.65 11.71
C THR A 118 -1.36 -11.54 10.70
N ALA A 119 -2.60 -11.05 10.66
CA ALA A 119 -2.98 -9.96 9.76
C ALA A 119 -2.25 -8.65 10.09
N GLN A 120 -2.21 -8.25 11.36
CA GLN A 120 -1.50 -7.06 11.82
C GLN A 120 -0.01 -7.15 11.50
N SER A 121 0.66 -8.25 11.85
CA SER A 121 2.08 -8.43 11.55
C SER A 121 2.39 -8.43 10.05
N THR A 122 1.48 -8.94 9.21
CA THR A 122 1.61 -8.87 7.74
C THR A 122 1.62 -7.42 7.26
N LEU A 123 0.72 -6.58 7.79
CA LEU A 123 0.62 -5.16 7.41
C LEU A 123 1.72 -4.31 8.05
N GLU A 124 2.16 -4.65 9.27
CA GLU A 124 3.24 -3.95 9.98
C GLU A 124 4.59 -4.10 9.26
N THR A 125 4.90 -5.31 8.80
CA THR A 125 6.15 -5.64 8.10
C THR A 125 6.17 -5.24 6.62
N ALA A 126 5.03 -4.80 6.08
CA ALA A 126 4.93 -4.41 4.68
C ALA A 126 5.55 -3.04 4.37
N GLU A 127 6.07 -2.87 3.15
CA GLU A 127 6.39 -1.55 2.62
C GLU A 127 5.08 -0.78 2.38
N LYS A 128 4.92 0.36 3.04
CA LYS A 128 3.69 1.16 3.06
C LYS A 128 3.94 2.56 2.50
N GLY A 129 2.89 3.14 1.95
CA GLY A 129 2.93 4.49 1.41
C GLY A 129 1.62 5.24 1.64
N ARG A 130 1.74 6.56 1.75
CA ARG A 130 0.61 7.49 1.68
C ARG A 130 0.34 7.82 0.21
N TYR A 131 -0.85 7.46 -0.25
CA TYR A 131 -1.36 7.73 -1.58
C TYR A 131 -2.11 9.05 -1.53
N CYS A 132 -1.56 10.09 -2.15
CA CYS A 132 -2.04 11.46 -2.12
C CYS A 132 -2.36 11.97 -3.52
N PRO A 133 -3.27 12.95 -3.68
CA PRO A 133 -3.34 13.72 -4.92
C PRO A 133 -1.98 14.31 -5.25
N GLY A 134 -1.53 14.08 -6.47
CA GLY A 134 -0.24 14.51 -6.94
C GLY A 134 -0.31 15.18 -8.30
N ILE A 135 0.76 15.90 -8.62
CA ILE A 135 0.95 16.55 -9.91
C ILE A 135 2.27 16.06 -10.47
N LYS A 136 2.25 15.61 -11.72
CA LYS A 136 3.42 15.25 -12.50
C LYS A 136 3.76 16.40 -13.45
N PHE A 137 5.02 16.82 -13.45
CA PHE A 137 5.53 17.92 -14.26
C PHE A 137 6.98 17.71 -14.67
N SER A 138 7.40 18.31 -15.78
CA SER A 138 8.79 18.26 -16.25
C SER A 138 9.43 19.64 -16.25
N ALA A 139 10.76 19.64 -16.12
CA ALA A 139 11.58 20.84 -16.24
C ALA A 139 12.91 20.49 -16.89
N GLU A 140 13.51 21.46 -17.58
CA GLU A 140 14.89 21.41 -18.02
C GLU A 140 15.69 22.43 -17.21
N ILE A 141 16.66 21.95 -16.44
CA ILE A 141 17.34 22.73 -15.41
C ILE A 141 18.85 22.52 -15.51
N ASP A 142 19.64 23.57 -15.26
CA ASP A 142 21.10 23.43 -15.18
C ASP A 142 21.54 22.71 -13.89
N TYR A 143 22.76 22.20 -13.88
CA TYR A 143 23.29 21.45 -12.73
C TYR A 143 23.36 22.28 -11.44
N GLY A 144 23.62 23.58 -11.52
CA GLY A 144 23.71 24.45 -10.36
C GLY A 144 22.34 24.65 -9.71
N ALA A 145 21.33 24.95 -10.53
CA ALA A 145 19.95 25.08 -10.07
C ALA A 145 19.37 23.74 -9.59
N TRP A 146 19.73 22.61 -10.20
CA TRP A 146 19.32 21.28 -9.72
C TRP A 146 19.89 20.94 -8.33
N ASN A 147 21.16 21.26 -8.09
CA ASN A 147 21.79 21.08 -6.78
C ASN A 147 21.12 21.96 -5.72
N ASP A 148 20.73 23.19 -6.07
CA ASP A 148 20.00 24.06 -5.16
C ASP A 148 18.56 23.54 -4.89
N PHE A 149 17.90 23.02 -5.92
CA PHE A 149 16.56 22.42 -5.81
C PHE A 149 16.55 21.22 -4.86
N THR A 150 17.43 20.24 -5.07
CA THR A 150 17.51 19.00 -4.26
C THR A 150 18.04 19.23 -2.85
N ARG A 151 18.76 20.34 -2.61
CA ARG A 151 19.13 20.80 -1.27
C ARG A 151 17.94 21.42 -0.52
N ARG A 152 17.07 22.14 -1.23
CA ARG A 152 15.95 22.89 -0.65
C ARG A 152 14.70 22.03 -0.42
N TYR A 153 14.47 21.06 -1.30
CA TYR A 153 13.31 20.17 -1.27
C TYR A 153 13.77 18.71 -1.15
N LYS A 154 13.03 17.91 -0.39
CA LYS A 154 13.43 16.54 -0.08
C LYS A 154 12.71 15.52 -0.96
N GLU A 155 13.48 14.71 -1.68
CA GLU A 155 12.94 13.55 -2.41
C GLU A 155 12.27 12.56 -1.44
N GLY A 156 11.14 11.97 -1.83
CA GLY A 156 10.34 11.07 -1.00
C GLY A 156 9.30 11.79 -0.14
N THR A 157 9.42 13.10 0.05
CA THR A 157 8.52 13.90 0.90
C THR A 157 7.87 15.04 0.13
N ASP A 158 8.68 15.90 -0.49
CA ASP A 158 8.21 17.06 -1.27
C ASP A 158 7.97 16.68 -2.73
N PHE A 159 8.86 15.89 -3.31
CA PHE A 159 8.76 15.39 -4.68
C PHE A 159 9.37 13.98 -4.81
N ASN A 160 9.07 13.28 -5.90
CA ASN A 160 9.79 12.08 -6.34
C ASN A 160 10.26 12.28 -7.78
N ILE A 161 11.42 11.72 -8.13
CA ILE A 161 11.94 11.72 -9.50
C ILE A 161 11.31 10.53 -10.26
N ALA A 162 10.51 10.83 -11.28
CA ALA A 162 9.95 9.80 -12.16
C ALA A 162 10.89 9.46 -13.32
N GLN A 163 11.65 10.45 -13.82
CA GLN A 163 12.69 10.27 -14.83
C GLN A 163 13.71 11.40 -14.71
N ILE A 164 14.98 11.10 -15.00
CA ILE A 164 16.05 12.08 -15.05
C ILE A 164 17.01 11.71 -16.18
N ASP A 165 17.29 12.67 -17.06
CA ASP A 165 18.21 12.52 -18.19
C ASP A 165 19.31 13.58 -18.09
N TYR A 166 20.57 13.13 -18.12
CA TYR A 166 21.75 13.99 -18.03
C TYR A 166 22.28 14.32 -19.43
N GLY A 167 22.42 15.61 -19.72
CA GLY A 167 23.03 16.12 -20.95
C GLY A 167 23.72 17.46 -20.70
N ALA A 168 23.61 18.38 -21.66
CA ALA A 168 24.06 19.78 -21.49
C ALA A 168 23.34 20.48 -20.32
N SER A 169 22.10 20.07 -20.08
CA SER A 169 21.23 20.40 -18.96
C SER A 169 20.65 19.09 -18.40
N ILE A 170 20.00 19.15 -17.25
CA ILE A 170 19.27 18.03 -16.67
C ILE A 170 17.81 18.16 -17.06
N LYS A 171 17.28 17.15 -17.75
CA LYS A 171 15.84 17.04 -18.01
C LYS A 171 15.23 16.14 -16.95
N VAL A 172 14.29 16.69 -16.18
CA VAL A 172 13.65 15.97 -15.08
C VAL A 172 12.16 15.85 -15.32
N LEU A 173 11.62 14.69 -14.96
CA LEU A 173 10.20 14.45 -14.78
C LEU A 173 9.97 14.21 -13.30
N LEU A 174 9.31 15.15 -12.65
CA LEU A 174 9.06 15.14 -11.23
C LEU A 174 7.59 14.87 -10.94
N THR A 175 7.35 14.36 -9.74
CA THR A 175 6.02 14.23 -9.16
C THR A 175 6.03 14.87 -7.80
N SER A 176 4.96 15.56 -7.43
CA SER A 176 4.81 16.13 -6.08
C SER A 176 3.41 15.90 -5.56
N LYS A 177 3.23 16.06 -4.25
CA LYS A 177 1.89 16.26 -3.71
C LYS A 177 1.28 17.54 -4.29
N ALA A 178 -0.04 17.54 -4.50
CA ALA A 178 -0.76 18.67 -5.08
C ALA A 178 -0.64 19.94 -4.20
N ASP A 179 -0.63 19.79 -2.88
CA ASP A 179 -0.49 20.89 -1.90
C ASP A 179 0.94 21.48 -1.85
N LYS A 180 1.95 20.73 -2.28
CA LYS A 180 3.36 21.17 -2.37
C LYS A 180 3.71 21.78 -3.73
N PHE A 181 2.88 21.57 -4.74
CA PHE A 181 3.17 21.95 -6.11
C PHE A 181 3.46 23.44 -6.29
N ASP A 182 2.66 24.33 -5.70
CA ASP A 182 2.86 25.78 -5.84
C ASP A 182 4.19 26.24 -5.20
N SER A 183 4.56 25.65 -4.05
CA SER A 183 5.84 25.94 -3.38
C SER A 183 7.04 25.44 -4.19
N LEU A 184 6.94 24.27 -4.81
CA LEU A 184 7.98 23.69 -5.66
C LEU A 184 8.14 24.49 -6.95
N THR A 185 7.03 24.77 -7.64
CA THR A 185 7.05 25.47 -8.92
C THR A 185 7.51 26.92 -8.79
N LYS A 186 7.29 27.56 -7.64
CA LYS A 186 7.86 28.88 -7.34
C LYS A 186 9.38 28.93 -7.52
N PHE A 187 10.11 27.87 -7.15
CA PHE A 187 11.56 27.78 -7.36
C PHE A 187 11.95 27.93 -8.83
N PHE A 188 11.24 27.22 -9.72
CA PHE A 188 11.49 27.23 -11.16
C PHE A 188 11.09 28.58 -11.76
N LEU A 189 9.92 29.10 -11.39
CA LEU A 189 9.39 30.37 -11.89
C LEU A 189 10.29 31.57 -11.52
N GLU A 190 10.77 31.64 -10.28
CA GLU A 190 11.69 32.71 -9.83
C GLU A 190 13.02 32.70 -10.60
N ARG A 191 13.45 31.53 -11.08
CA ARG A 191 14.67 31.34 -11.87
C ARG A 191 14.42 31.37 -13.38
N ARG A 192 13.20 31.67 -13.82
CA ARG A 192 12.78 31.66 -15.24
C ARG A 192 13.02 30.32 -15.92
N ILE A 193 12.97 29.23 -15.16
CA ILE A 193 13.07 27.87 -15.68
C ILE A 193 11.65 27.44 -16.09
N PRO A 194 11.40 27.14 -17.39
CA PRO A 194 10.09 26.70 -17.84
C PRO A 194 9.76 25.32 -17.26
N ILE A 195 8.49 25.14 -16.91
CA ILE A 195 7.94 23.83 -16.52
C ILE A 195 6.86 23.42 -17.53
N GLU A 196 6.89 22.16 -17.94
CA GLU A 196 5.98 21.59 -18.92
C GLU A 196 5.13 20.47 -18.31
N LYS A 197 3.92 20.31 -18.86
CA LYS A 197 2.97 19.21 -18.61
C LYS A 197 2.48 19.13 -17.15
N ARG A 198 1.17 19.12 -16.97
CA ARG A 198 0.53 18.90 -15.66
C ARG A 198 -0.43 17.76 -15.81
N GLU A 199 -0.02 16.59 -15.33
CA GLU A 199 -0.90 15.43 -15.22
C GLU A 199 -1.24 15.23 -13.75
N ASN A 200 -2.53 15.15 -13.44
CA ASN A 200 -2.97 14.74 -12.11
C ASN A 200 -2.68 13.25 -11.96
N ILE A 201 -1.98 12.90 -10.89
CA ILE A 201 -1.56 11.53 -10.60
C ILE A 201 -1.84 11.21 -9.12
N THR A 202 -1.58 9.96 -8.73
CA THR A 202 -1.44 9.60 -7.33
C THR A 202 0.03 9.68 -6.93
N PHE A 203 0.38 10.61 -6.06
CA PHE A 203 1.69 10.69 -5.45
C PHE A 203 1.80 9.68 -4.32
N ILE A 204 2.90 8.92 -4.28
CA ILE A 204 3.17 7.95 -3.22
C ILE A 204 4.32 8.49 -2.36
N GLU A 205 4.00 8.85 -1.11
CA GLU A 205 4.97 9.15 -0.06
C GLU A 205 5.29 7.86 0.69
N LYS A 206 6.53 7.38 0.60
CA LYS A 206 6.96 6.17 1.32
C LYS A 206 7.05 6.46 2.83
N LEU A 207 6.64 5.49 3.65
CA LEU A 207 6.71 5.56 5.12
C LEU A 207 7.82 4.70 5.70
#